data_AF-A0A3C1Q7D8-F1
#
_entry.id   AF-A0A3C1Q7D8-F1
#
_cell.length_a   1.000
_cell.length_b   1.000
_cell.length_c   1.000
_cell.angle_alpha   90.00
_cell.angle_beta   90.00
_cell.angle_gamma   90.00
#
_symmetry.space_group_name_H-M   'P 1'
#
loop_
_entity.id
_entity.type
_entity.pdbx_description
1 polymer ?
#
loop_
_entity_poly.entity_id
_entity_poly.type
_entity_poly.pdbx_seq_one_letter_code
_entity_poly.pdbx_strand_id
1 'polypeptide(L)'
;PNALSNEADREKFPNLASAQVCFANSVWERLKKWSGDNTLMVCPTQYNGDYNTEYVLGMGAGLHQDIDIMWTGPDVCSHELSYEYTLAVSAALMRPVVYWDNYPVNDAGMKGELHIGPYTGRDQKLPEVCRGLFLNPMNQAEASKIALSAAASYLRNPEGYDPKAAWEASAVKVLGVDALEAITLFADACAISPLHPAEPPLLKEAVDRAVERAMEDFKEGAGILSSYMLKMKASAEMLRTNPNEKFVEEARPWLEEYVKWSDIGLHIAETVEKSGAYLASTPTKARRTGFSFRMLPIVAARSRLSRMMSDAVNFKTRVCGDVLLQLGRDLMRQLQ
;
A
#
# COMPACT_ATOMS: atom_id res chain seq x y z
N PRO A 1 0.41 8.46 -25.08
CA PRO A 1 0.32 8.19 -26.53
C PRO A 1 1.66 7.68 -27.06
N ASN A 2 1.70 6.52 -27.72
CA ASN A 2 2.95 5.88 -28.16
C ASN A 2 3.34 6.22 -29.60
N ALA A 3 2.78 7.29 -30.16
CA ALA A 3 2.98 7.70 -31.55
C ALA A 3 2.90 9.22 -31.71
N LEU A 4 3.43 9.71 -32.83
CA LEU A 4 3.40 11.12 -33.22
C LEU A 4 1.98 11.57 -33.59
N SER A 5 1.44 12.52 -32.83
CA SER A 5 0.09 13.05 -33.05
C SER A 5 0.04 14.18 -34.08
N ASN A 6 1.10 14.98 -34.20
CA ASN A 6 1.19 16.10 -35.15
C ASN A 6 1.65 15.63 -36.54
N GLU A 7 1.08 16.19 -37.60
CA GLU A 7 1.40 15.84 -38.99
C GLU A 7 2.81 16.25 -39.41
N ALA A 8 3.24 17.48 -39.06
CA ALA A 8 4.57 17.96 -39.37
C ALA A 8 5.66 17.11 -38.69
N ASP A 9 5.39 16.59 -37.49
CA ASP A 9 6.32 15.67 -36.82
C ASP A 9 6.37 14.31 -37.53
N ARG A 10 5.24 13.79 -38.03
CA ARG A 10 5.19 12.53 -38.80
C ARG A 10 5.95 12.64 -40.13
N GLU A 11 5.95 13.80 -40.76
CA GLU A 11 6.73 14.04 -41.98
C GLU A 11 8.23 14.09 -41.70
N LYS A 12 8.62 14.62 -40.53
CA LYS A 12 10.02 14.88 -40.19
C LYS A 12 10.72 13.72 -39.48
N PHE A 13 10.00 12.97 -38.66
CA PHE A 13 10.57 11.95 -37.80
C PHE A 13 9.95 10.57 -38.07
N PRO A 14 10.78 9.52 -38.18
CA PRO A 14 10.29 8.18 -38.49
C PRO A 14 9.51 7.54 -37.33
N ASN A 15 9.74 7.98 -36.09
CA ASN A 15 9.06 7.46 -34.90
C ASN A 15 9.13 8.46 -33.74
N LEU A 16 8.41 8.13 -32.66
CA LEU A 16 8.31 8.97 -31.46
C LEU A 16 9.67 9.19 -30.78
N ALA A 17 10.50 8.15 -30.68
CA ALA A 17 11.81 8.23 -30.03
C ALA A 17 12.73 9.23 -30.77
N SER A 18 12.81 9.15 -32.10
CA SER A 18 13.63 10.08 -32.90
C SER A 18 13.20 11.54 -32.74
N ALA A 19 11.88 11.81 -32.66
CA ALA A 19 11.37 13.16 -32.43
C ALA A 19 11.74 13.68 -31.02
N GLN A 20 11.52 12.86 -29.99
CA GLN A 20 11.80 13.22 -28.60
C GLN A 20 13.30 13.38 -28.33
N VAL A 21 14.14 12.51 -28.89
CA VAL A 21 15.60 12.63 -28.87
C VAL A 21 16.05 13.94 -29.50
N CYS A 22 15.56 14.24 -30.71
CA CYS A 22 15.92 15.47 -31.42
C CYS A 22 15.56 16.71 -30.58
N PHE A 23 14.37 16.72 -30.01
CA PHE A 23 13.91 17.80 -29.15
C PHE A 23 14.77 17.93 -27.89
N ALA A 24 14.95 16.84 -27.13
CA ALA A 24 15.70 16.83 -25.89
C ALA A 24 17.17 17.26 -26.08
N ASN A 25 17.85 16.75 -27.11
CA ASN A 25 19.20 17.18 -27.45
C ASN A 25 19.25 18.67 -27.82
N SER A 26 18.24 19.19 -28.54
CA SER A 26 18.19 20.64 -28.85
C SER A 26 18.01 21.52 -27.60
N VAL A 27 17.25 21.03 -26.61
CA VAL A 27 17.07 21.71 -25.31
C VAL A 27 18.38 21.66 -24.52
N TRP A 28 19.04 20.50 -24.48
CA TRP A 28 20.34 20.32 -23.84
C TRP A 28 21.39 21.31 -24.37
N GLU A 29 21.57 21.39 -25.68
CA GLU A 29 22.52 22.32 -26.32
C GLU A 29 22.23 23.79 -25.97
N ARG A 30 20.96 24.16 -25.83
CA ARG A 30 20.56 25.52 -25.40
C ARG A 30 20.87 25.75 -23.93
N LEU A 31 20.56 24.78 -23.07
CA LEU A 31 20.86 24.86 -21.63
C LEU A 31 22.36 25.02 -21.39
N LYS A 32 23.21 24.29 -22.13
CA LYS A 32 24.67 24.39 -22.00
C LYS A 32 25.26 25.71 -22.47
N LYS A 33 24.60 26.41 -23.39
CA LYS A 33 24.97 27.79 -23.77
C LYS A 33 24.65 28.81 -22.69
N TRP A 34 23.68 28.53 -21.81
CA TRP A 34 23.34 29.42 -20.69
C TRP A 34 24.28 29.22 -19.50
N SER A 35 24.59 27.97 -19.17
CA SER A 35 25.60 27.61 -18.18
C SER A 35 26.07 26.17 -18.39
N GLY A 36 27.38 25.94 -18.23
CA GLY A 36 27.97 24.60 -18.24
C GLY A 36 27.45 23.70 -17.11
N ASP A 37 26.96 24.29 -16.02
CA ASP A 37 26.48 23.58 -14.83
C ASP A 37 25.07 23.01 -14.98
N ASN A 38 24.32 23.44 -16.01
CA ASN A 38 22.94 22.99 -16.21
C ASN A 38 22.88 21.50 -16.52
N THR A 39 22.00 20.76 -15.86
CA THR A 39 21.71 19.35 -16.17
C THR A 39 20.33 19.20 -16.80
N LEU A 40 20.08 18.07 -17.46
CA LEU A 40 18.78 17.73 -18.03
C LEU A 40 18.48 16.27 -17.75
N MET A 41 17.26 16.01 -17.30
CA MET A 41 16.73 14.68 -17.11
C MET A 41 15.40 14.57 -17.87
N VAL A 42 15.18 13.43 -18.52
CA VAL A 42 13.97 13.17 -19.31
C VAL A 42 13.23 11.96 -18.73
N CYS A 43 11.92 12.11 -18.52
CA CYS A 43 11.04 10.97 -18.33
C CYS A 43 10.53 10.51 -19.72
N PRO A 44 10.90 9.31 -20.18
CA PRO A 44 10.46 8.80 -21.48
C PRO A 44 8.97 8.45 -21.47
N THR A 45 8.38 8.29 -22.65
CA THR A 45 6.97 7.84 -22.82
C THR A 45 6.78 6.40 -22.32
N GLN A 46 7.72 5.52 -22.64
CA GLN A 46 7.84 4.20 -22.02
C GLN A 46 8.88 4.33 -20.90
N TYR A 47 8.41 4.41 -19.66
CA TYR A 47 9.23 4.69 -18.47
C TYR A 47 9.29 3.52 -17.49
N ASN A 48 8.77 2.35 -17.87
CA ASN A 48 8.72 1.13 -17.04
C ASN A 48 8.66 -0.13 -17.91
N GLY A 49 8.86 -1.29 -17.28
CA GLY A 49 8.58 -2.59 -17.88
C GLY A 49 9.65 -3.07 -18.86
N ASP A 50 9.24 -3.37 -20.08
CA ASP A 50 10.13 -3.92 -21.11
C ASP A 50 11.12 -2.86 -21.63
N TYR A 51 12.41 -3.11 -21.38
CA TYR A 51 13.50 -2.24 -21.81
C TYR A 51 14.04 -2.57 -23.22
N ASN A 52 13.58 -3.66 -23.85
CA ASN A 52 14.05 -4.11 -25.16
C ASN A 52 13.21 -3.59 -26.33
N THR A 53 12.34 -2.61 -26.09
CA THR A 53 11.52 -2.03 -27.17
C THR A 53 12.37 -1.13 -28.07
N GLU A 54 11.98 -1.02 -29.35
CA GLU A 54 12.62 -0.09 -30.29
C GLU A 54 12.63 1.36 -29.78
N TYR A 55 11.59 1.75 -29.04
CA TYR A 55 11.50 3.08 -28.45
C TYR A 55 12.57 3.28 -27.35
N VAL A 56 12.69 2.35 -26.40
CA VAL A 56 13.66 2.47 -25.29
C VAL A 56 15.09 2.43 -25.82
N LEU A 57 15.39 1.49 -26.72
CA LEU A 57 16.70 1.39 -27.37
C LEU A 57 17.01 2.66 -28.19
N GLY A 58 16.01 3.21 -28.90
CA GLY A 58 16.15 4.46 -29.65
C GLY A 58 16.43 5.68 -28.76
N MET A 59 15.81 5.75 -27.58
CA MET A 59 16.10 6.79 -26.58
C MET A 59 17.53 6.65 -26.05
N GLY A 60 17.95 5.42 -25.71
CA GLY A 60 19.29 5.12 -25.21
C GLY A 60 20.41 5.44 -26.21
N ALA A 61 20.21 5.09 -27.48
CA ALA A 61 21.19 5.36 -28.54
C ALA A 61 21.20 6.84 -28.97
N GLY A 62 20.05 7.52 -28.91
CA GLY A 62 19.88 8.84 -29.50
C GLY A 62 20.14 10.02 -28.55
N LEU A 63 19.79 9.90 -27.27
CA LEU A 63 19.97 11.00 -26.31
C LEU A 63 21.45 11.26 -26.04
N HIS A 64 21.82 12.54 -25.90
CA HIS A 64 23.14 12.95 -25.42
C HIS A 64 23.49 12.20 -24.12
N GLN A 65 24.74 11.76 -23.97
CA GLN A 65 25.15 10.84 -22.89
C GLN A 65 24.98 11.45 -21.49
N ASP A 66 25.13 12.77 -21.37
CA ASP A 66 24.94 13.49 -20.11
C ASP A 66 23.46 13.83 -19.79
N ILE A 67 22.49 13.41 -20.62
CA ILE A 67 21.07 13.52 -20.30
C ILE A 67 20.65 12.28 -19.53
N ASP A 68 20.22 12.49 -18.28
CA ASP A 68 19.69 11.43 -17.41
C ASP A 68 18.32 10.95 -17.89
N ILE A 69 18.02 9.67 -17.70
CA ILE A 69 16.73 9.05 -18.09
C ILE A 69 16.04 8.50 -16.86
N MET A 70 14.78 8.91 -16.65
CA MET A 70 13.96 8.40 -15.56
C MET A 70 13.39 7.01 -15.88
N TRP A 71 13.27 6.16 -14.86
CA TRP A 71 12.65 4.84 -14.95
C TRP A 71 11.88 4.52 -13.67
N THR A 72 10.72 3.87 -13.72
CA THR A 72 9.96 3.50 -12.51
C THR A 72 10.13 2.03 -12.09
N GLY A 73 10.85 1.24 -12.90
CA GLY A 73 11.12 -0.18 -12.65
C GLY A 73 10.28 -1.11 -13.54
N PRO A 74 10.13 -2.39 -13.12
CA PRO A 74 9.30 -3.37 -13.83
C PRO A 74 7.85 -2.91 -14.04
N ASP A 75 7.32 -2.09 -13.12
CA ASP A 75 5.97 -1.56 -13.17
C ASP A 75 5.96 -0.03 -12.95
N VAL A 76 4.80 0.59 -13.14
CA VAL A 76 4.58 1.99 -12.76
C VAL A 76 4.85 2.18 -11.26
N CYS A 77 4.32 1.28 -10.42
CA CYS A 77 4.62 1.21 -9.00
C CYS A 77 5.25 -0.15 -8.71
N SER A 78 6.59 -0.21 -8.76
CA SER A 78 7.32 -1.47 -8.70
C SER A 78 7.37 -2.06 -7.29
N HIS A 79 6.96 -3.33 -7.17
CA HIS A 79 7.12 -4.13 -5.96
C HIS A 79 8.60 -4.25 -5.58
N GLU A 80 9.44 -4.58 -6.57
CA GLU A 80 10.87 -4.75 -6.42
C GLU A 80 11.67 -4.02 -7.50
N LEU A 81 12.86 -3.55 -7.12
CA LEU A 81 13.90 -3.02 -7.99
C LEU A 81 15.18 -3.85 -7.73
N SER A 82 15.35 -4.93 -8.49
CA SER A 82 16.51 -5.83 -8.39
C SER A 82 17.74 -5.26 -9.09
N TYR A 83 18.93 -5.68 -8.66
CA TYR A 83 20.19 -5.35 -9.34
C TYR A 83 20.19 -5.76 -10.81
N GLU A 84 19.82 -7.00 -11.13
CA GLU A 84 19.92 -7.58 -12.47
C GLU A 84 19.03 -6.86 -13.49
N TYR A 85 17.78 -6.60 -13.10
CA TYR A 85 16.86 -5.82 -13.93
C TYR A 85 17.41 -4.41 -14.19
N THR A 86 17.90 -3.74 -13.14
CA THR A 86 18.45 -2.38 -13.25
C THR A 86 19.68 -2.32 -14.15
N LEU A 87 20.57 -3.32 -14.04
CA LEU A 87 21.74 -3.46 -14.89
C LEU A 87 21.34 -3.62 -16.36
N ALA A 88 20.34 -4.46 -16.64
CA ALA A 88 19.86 -4.70 -18.00
C ALA A 88 19.20 -3.45 -18.60
N VAL A 89 18.36 -2.74 -17.83
CA VAL A 89 17.76 -1.47 -18.25
C VAL A 89 18.84 -0.42 -18.54
N SER A 90 19.85 -0.31 -17.67
CA SER A 90 20.94 0.65 -17.85
C SER A 90 21.80 0.34 -19.06
N ALA A 91 22.00 -0.95 -19.37
CA ALA A 91 22.66 -1.37 -20.60
C ALA A 91 21.84 -1.01 -21.86
N ALA A 92 20.53 -1.25 -21.85
CA ALA A 92 19.63 -0.93 -22.96
C ALA A 92 19.54 0.59 -23.23
N LEU A 93 19.53 1.40 -22.15
CA LEU A 93 19.54 2.86 -22.22
C LEU A 93 20.95 3.44 -22.42
N MET A 94 21.97 2.58 -22.44
CA MET A 94 23.39 2.92 -22.59
C MET A 94 23.91 3.90 -21.51
N ARG A 95 23.25 3.93 -20.35
CA ARG A 95 23.58 4.80 -19.20
C ARG A 95 22.86 4.32 -17.94
N PRO A 96 23.39 4.59 -16.72
CA PRO A 96 22.66 4.33 -15.49
C PRO A 96 21.36 5.14 -15.43
N VAL A 97 20.25 4.49 -15.10
CA VAL A 97 18.95 5.17 -14.95
C VAL A 97 18.85 5.95 -13.65
N VAL A 98 17.98 6.96 -13.64
CA VAL A 98 17.51 7.60 -12.41
C VAL A 98 16.13 7.06 -12.08
N TYR A 99 15.94 6.43 -10.93
CA TYR A 99 14.63 5.92 -10.56
C TYR A 99 13.66 7.06 -10.22
N TRP A 100 12.49 7.06 -10.85
CA TRP A 100 11.29 7.67 -10.30
C TRP A 100 10.55 6.57 -9.54
N ASP A 101 10.77 6.51 -8.24
CA ASP A 101 10.22 5.49 -7.40
C ASP A 101 8.81 5.87 -6.90
N ASN A 102 7.79 5.20 -7.41
CA ASN A 102 6.38 5.45 -7.04
C ASN A 102 6.00 4.77 -5.73
N TYR A 103 6.65 5.18 -4.65
CA TYR A 103 6.25 4.93 -3.27
C TYR A 103 6.73 6.10 -2.40
N PRO A 104 5.91 6.65 -1.47
CA PRO A 104 4.60 6.16 -1.02
C PRO A 104 3.37 6.66 -1.80
N VAL A 105 3.48 7.25 -2.99
CA VAL A 105 2.31 7.79 -3.72
C VAL A 105 1.07 6.88 -3.71
N ASN A 106 -0.11 7.45 -3.46
CA ASN A 106 -1.40 6.75 -3.35
C ASN A 106 -2.49 7.41 -4.22
N ASP A 107 -2.12 7.92 -5.39
CA ASP A 107 -3.07 8.55 -6.31
C ASP A 107 -3.79 7.51 -7.21
N ALA A 108 -4.53 8.01 -8.20
CA ALA A 108 -5.29 7.19 -9.14
C ALA A 108 -6.17 6.10 -8.46
N GLY A 109 -5.90 4.81 -8.73
CA GLY A 109 -6.62 3.68 -8.17
C GLY A 109 -6.28 3.36 -6.71
N MET A 110 -5.19 3.93 -6.18
CA MET A 110 -4.70 3.69 -4.82
C MET A 110 -5.20 4.74 -3.82
N LYS A 111 -6.12 5.63 -4.19
CA LYS A 111 -6.65 6.69 -3.30
C LYS A 111 -7.25 6.19 -1.99
N GLY A 112 -7.68 4.93 -1.96
CA GLY A 112 -8.17 4.29 -0.73
C GLY A 112 -7.05 3.74 0.16
N GLU A 113 -5.82 3.67 -0.31
CA GLU A 113 -4.67 3.08 0.39
C GLU A 113 -3.87 4.20 1.10
N LEU A 114 -3.36 3.91 2.31
CA LEU A 114 -2.52 4.83 3.08
C LEU A 114 -1.13 4.20 3.21
N HIS A 115 -0.22 4.58 2.33
CA HIS A 115 1.11 3.98 2.23
C HIS A 115 2.06 4.51 3.30
N ILE A 116 1.87 4.04 4.52
CA ILE A 116 2.71 4.37 5.70
C ILE A 116 3.57 3.18 6.14
N GLY A 117 3.65 2.12 5.33
CA GLY A 117 4.45 0.92 5.62
C GLY A 117 5.96 1.09 5.36
N PRO A 118 6.76 0.06 5.69
CA PRO A 118 8.21 0.07 5.48
C PRO A 118 8.59 0.18 4.00
N TYR A 119 9.68 0.87 3.71
CA TYR A 119 10.25 0.94 2.37
C TYR A 119 11.07 -0.34 2.10
N THR A 120 10.67 -1.13 1.10
CA THR A 120 11.19 -2.48 0.85
C THR A 120 11.36 -2.75 -0.64
N GLY A 121 11.93 -3.90 -0.98
CA GLY A 121 12.06 -4.37 -2.36
C GLY A 121 13.12 -3.64 -3.19
N ARG A 122 13.97 -2.80 -2.59
CA ARG A 122 15.08 -2.14 -3.32
C ARG A 122 16.38 -2.85 -2.97
N ASP A 123 17.05 -3.38 -3.99
CA ASP A 123 18.28 -4.16 -3.83
C ASP A 123 19.41 -3.32 -3.21
N GLN A 124 20.13 -3.88 -2.24
CA GLN A 124 21.20 -3.19 -1.53
C GLN A 124 22.33 -2.72 -2.45
N LYS A 125 22.51 -3.33 -3.62
CA LYS A 125 23.51 -2.98 -4.63
C LYS A 125 22.98 -2.09 -5.75
N LEU A 126 21.73 -1.60 -5.67
CA LEU A 126 21.22 -0.63 -6.64
C LEU A 126 22.13 0.57 -6.90
N PRO A 127 22.83 1.16 -5.89
CA PRO A 127 23.73 2.29 -6.14
C PRO A 127 24.88 1.99 -7.10
N GLU A 128 25.23 0.71 -7.32
CA GLU A 128 26.26 0.31 -8.28
C GLU A 128 25.79 0.43 -9.73
N VAL A 129 24.47 0.37 -9.98
CA VAL A 129 23.88 0.20 -11.32
C VAL A 129 22.85 1.25 -11.69
N CYS A 130 22.43 2.11 -10.77
CA CYS A 130 21.61 3.29 -11.06
C CYS A 130 22.32 4.58 -10.65
N ARG A 131 21.91 5.68 -11.26
CA ARG A 131 22.43 7.03 -10.96
C ARG A 131 21.89 7.57 -9.63
N GLY A 132 20.69 7.15 -9.24
CA GLY A 132 19.99 7.59 -8.04
C GLY A 132 18.50 7.30 -8.12
N LEU A 133 17.74 7.74 -7.12
CA LEU A 133 16.28 7.61 -7.10
C LEU A 133 15.60 8.83 -6.46
N PHE A 134 14.41 9.15 -6.95
CA PHE A 134 13.47 10.11 -6.40
C PHE A 134 12.22 9.37 -5.93
N LEU A 135 11.78 9.64 -4.70
CA LEU A 135 10.52 9.08 -4.20
C LEU A 135 9.36 10.01 -4.57
N ASN A 136 8.30 9.44 -5.11
CA ASN A 136 7.02 10.12 -5.32
C ASN A 136 6.15 9.97 -4.05
N PRO A 137 5.89 11.04 -3.30
CA PRO A 137 5.13 10.97 -2.06
C PRO A 137 3.62 10.90 -2.28
N MET A 138 2.87 10.66 -1.21
CA MET A 138 1.42 10.86 -1.20
C MET A 138 1.08 12.36 -1.20
N ASN A 139 -0.18 12.68 -1.49
CA ASN A 139 -0.71 14.03 -1.22
C ASN A 139 -0.82 14.33 0.28
N GLN A 140 -0.79 13.30 1.13
CA GLN A 140 -0.66 13.40 2.59
C GLN A 140 0.82 13.61 2.93
N ALA A 141 1.24 14.87 3.03
CA ALA A 141 2.65 15.24 3.16
C ALA A 141 3.23 14.82 4.50
N GLU A 142 2.47 14.97 5.59
CA GLU A 142 2.90 14.58 6.93
C GLU A 142 2.98 13.05 7.07
N ALA A 143 1.97 12.33 6.60
CA ALA A 143 1.95 10.87 6.61
C ALA A 143 3.08 10.28 5.74
N SER A 144 3.40 10.91 4.60
CA SER A 144 4.50 10.47 3.72
C SER A 144 5.86 10.47 4.41
N LYS A 145 6.07 11.30 5.44
CA LYS A 145 7.35 11.37 6.16
C LYS A 145 7.76 10.03 6.78
N ILE A 146 6.81 9.16 7.14
CA ILE A 146 7.11 7.84 7.70
C ILE A 146 7.89 7.01 6.67
N ALA A 147 7.34 6.85 5.46
CA ALA A 147 8.00 6.12 4.39
C ALA A 147 9.27 6.84 3.88
N LEU A 148 9.21 8.17 3.69
CA LEU A 148 10.34 8.94 3.16
C LEU A 148 11.56 8.92 4.10
N SER A 149 11.35 9.02 5.42
CA SER A 149 12.46 8.96 6.38
C SER A 149 13.00 7.54 6.54
N ALA A 150 12.17 6.50 6.35
CA ALA A 150 12.67 5.12 6.26
C ALA A 150 13.52 4.91 4.99
N ALA A 151 13.07 5.42 3.85
CA ALA A 151 13.81 5.38 2.60
C ALA A 151 15.12 6.19 2.67
N ALA A 152 15.15 7.32 3.38
CA ALA A 152 16.39 8.07 3.60
C ALA A 152 17.47 7.26 4.36
N SER A 153 17.06 6.33 5.24
CA SER A 153 17.97 5.40 5.89
C SER A 153 18.54 4.38 4.90
N TYR A 154 17.70 3.86 4.00
CA TYR A 154 18.15 3.00 2.89
C TYR A 154 19.16 3.75 2.01
N LEU A 155 18.83 4.95 1.53
CA LEU A 155 19.70 5.76 0.66
C LEU A 155 21.07 6.07 1.29
N ARG A 156 21.16 6.11 2.61
CA ARG A 156 22.41 6.36 3.32
C ARG A 156 23.29 5.12 3.44
N ASN A 157 22.69 3.95 3.67
CA ASN A 157 23.41 2.69 3.84
C ASN A 157 22.54 1.52 3.37
N PRO A 158 22.48 1.26 2.05
CA PRO A 158 21.68 0.17 1.50
C PRO A 158 22.07 -1.22 2.04
N GLU A 159 23.37 -1.52 2.15
CA GLU A 159 23.88 -2.82 2.63
C GLU A 159 23.49 -3.12 4.09
N GLY A 160 23.51 -2.11 4.95
CA GLY A 160 23.10 -2.22 6.35
C GLY A 160 21.63 -1.85 6.61
N TYR A 161 20.81 -1.74 5.57
CA TYR A 161 19.42 -1.32 5.72
C TYR A 161 18.54 -2.43 6.29
N ASP A 162 17.95 -2.17 7.45
CA ASP A 162 16.85 -2.96 8.02
C ASP A 162 15.54 -2.18 7.85
N PRO A 163 14.61 -2.65 7.00
CA PRO A 163 13.34 -1.97 6.76
C PRO A 163 12.48 -1.77 8.01
N LYS A 164 12.46 -2.75 8.93
CA LYS A 164 11.65 -2.70 10.15
C LYS A 164 12.23 -1.67 11.11
N ALA A 165 13.52 -1.75 11.38
CA ALA A 165 14.19 -0.81 12.29
C ALA A 165 14.13 0.63 11.75
N ALA A 166 14.33 0.81 10.44
CA ALA A 166 14.22 2.13 9.81
C ALA A 166 12.79 2.69 9.86
N TRP A 167 11.78 1.84 9.65
CA TRP A 167 10.38 2.21 9.76
C TRP A 167 10.01 2.60 11.19
N GLU A 168 10.39 1.81 12.20
CA GLU A 168 10.11 2.11 13.62
C GLU A 168 10.76 3.45 14.02
N ALA A 169 12.04 3.66 13.69
CA ALA A 169 12.73 4.92 13.95
C ALA A 169 12.04 6.11 13.26
N SER A 170 11.53 5.90 12.05
CA SER A 170 10.78 6.91 11.31
C SER A 170 9.42 7.23 11.95
N ALA A 171 8.66 6.20 12.33
CA ALA A 171 7.38 6.35 13.01
C ALA A 171 7.54 7.10 14.35
N VAL A 172 8.55 6.75 15.15
CA VAL A 172 8.90 7.46 16.39
C VAL A 172 9.24 8.93 16.12
N LYS A 173 9.97 9.22 15.04
CA LYS A 173 10.32 10.59 14.67
C LYS A 173 9.10 11.43 14.28
N VAL A 174 8.10 10.83 13.63
CA VAL A 174 6.91 11.54 13.14
C VAL A 174 5.82 11.66 14.22
N LEU A 175 5.65 10.64 15.06
CA LEU A 175 4.50 10.50 15.96
C LEU A 175 4.87 10.42 17.45
N GLY A 176 6.16 10.31 17.78
CA GLY A 176 6.63 10.09 19.14
C GLY A 176 6.64 8.62 19.55
N VAL A 177 7.48 8.28 20.53
CA VAL A 177 7.68 6.90 21.00
C VAL A 177 6.42 6.30 21.63
N ASP A 178 5.62 7.13 22.30
CA ASP A 178 4.39 6.68 22.97
C ASP A 178 3.35 6.16 21.96
N ALA A 179 3.40 6.62 20.70
CA ALA A 179 2.49 6.20 19.65
C ALA A 179 2.97 4.95 18.89
N LEU A 180 4.18 4.42 19.16
CA LEU A 180 4.81 3.38 18.34
C LEU A 180 3.97 2.09 18.24
N GLU A 181 3.41 1.62 19.36
CA GLU A 181 2.56 0.43 19.34
C GLU A 181 1.27 0.68 18.53
N ALA A 182 0.66 1.85 18.72
CA ALA A 182 -0.58 2.23 18.04
C ALA A 182 -0.39 2.38 16.52
N ILE A 183 0.68 3.05 16.09
CA ILE A 183 1.00 3.19 14.67
C ILE A 183 1.42 1.87 14.04
N THR A 184 2.07 0.96 14.77
CA THR A 184 2.40 -0.39 14.27
C THR A 184 1.14 -1.17 13.91
N LEU A 185 0.14 -1.17 14.79
CA LEU A 185 -1.13 -1.85 14.52
C LEU A 185 -1.92 -1.19 13.39
N PHE A 186 -1.94 0.14 13.34
CA PHE A 186 -2.65 0.88 12.29
C PHE A 186 -1.96 0.77 10.91
N ALA A 187 -0.63 0.75 10.88
CA ALA A 187 0.15 0.55 9.65
C ALA A 187 -0.03 -0.86 9.09
N ASP A 188 -0.14 -1.88 9.94
CA ASP A 188 -0.54 -3.23 9.51
C ASP A 188 -1.91 -3.21 8.83
N ALA A 189 -2.90 -2.57 9.44
CA ALA A 189 -4.23 -2.45 8.84
C ALA A 189 -4.22 -1.64 7.53
N CYS A 190 -3.21 -0.79 7.30
CA CYS A 190 -3.00 -0.06 6.05
C CYS A 190 -1.94 -0.71 5.13
N ALA A 191 -1.54 -1.97 5.37
CA ALA A 191 -0.37 -2.55 4.72
C ALA A 191 -0.47 -2.66 3.18
N ILE A 192 -1.68 -2.77 2.63
CA ILE A 192 -1.90 -2.90 1.19
C ILE A 192 -1.27 -1.72 0.45
N SER A 193 -0.30 -2.04 -0.40
CA SER A 193 0.45 -1.10 -1.23
C SER A 193 1.16 -1.85 -2.36
N PRO A 194 1.79 -1.14 -3.33
CA PRO A 194 2.67 -1.80 -4.31
C PRO A 194 3.80 -2.63 -3.69
N LEU A 195 4.28 -2.25 -2.50
CA LEU A 195 5.34 -2.98 -1.79
C LEU A 195 4.81 -4.15 -0.96
N HIS A 196 3.52 -4.20 -0.68
CA HIS A 196 2.88 -5.26 0.07
C HIS A 196 1.44 -5.46 -0.45
N PRO A 197 1.25 -6.22 -1.55
CA PRO A 197 -0.06 -6.38 -2.17
C PRO A 197 -1.00 -7.35 -1.43
N ALA A 198 -0.48 -8.07 -0.41
CA ALA A 198 -1.25 -9.02 0.38
C ALA A 198 -2.11 -8.34 1.47
N GLU A 199 -3.08 -9.07 1.99
CA GLU A 199 -3.90 -8.65 3.13
C GLU A 199 -3.04 -8.29 4.37
N PRO A 200 -3.51 -7.36 5.22
CA PRO A 200 -2.86 -7.01 6.49
C PRO A 200 -2.41 -8.22 7.33
N PRO A 201 -1.10 -8.48 7.49
CA PRO A 201 -0.60 -9.74 8.03
C PRO A 201 -0.98 -9.97 9.50
N LEU A 202 -0.85 -8.97 10.39
CA LEU A 202 -1.19 -9.14 11.81
C LEU A 202 -2.70 -9.29 12.00
N LEU A 203 -3.50 -8.49 11.29
CA LEU A 203 -4.96 -8.61 11.34
C LEU A 203 -5.43 -9.97 10.80
N LYS A 204 -4.87 -10.42 9.67
CA LYS A 204 -5.20 -11.73 9.08
C LYS A 204 -4.84 -12.86 10.03
N GLU A 205 -3.65 -12.84 10.61
CA GLU A 205 -3.22 -13.84 11.59
C GLU A 205 -4.12 -13.85 12.83
N ALA A 206 -4.52 -12.68 13.34
CA ALA A 206 -5.43 -12.59 14.48
C ALA A 206 -6.81 -13.16 14.18
N VAL A 207 -7.34 -12.91 12.99
CA VAL A 207 -8.61 -13.47 12.52
C VAL A 207 -8.50 -14.98 12.33
N ASP A 208 -7.43 -15.48 11.71
CA ASP A 208 -7.24 -16.92 11.49
C ASP A 208 -7.15 -17.69 12.82
N ARG A 209 -6.37 -17.19 13.78
CA ARG A 209 -6.30 -17.78 15.13
C ARG A 209 -7.66 -17.79 15.83
N ALA A 210 -8.45 -16.72 15.67
CA ALA A 210 -9.78 -16.64 16.26
C ALA A 210 -10.73 -17.67 15.63
N VAL A 211 -10.69 -17.81 14.30
CA VAL A 211 -11.50 -18.78 13.55
C VAL A 211 -11.12 -20.22 13.90
N GLU A 212 -9.82 -20.53 13.92
CA GLU A 212 -9.31 -21.85 14.30
C GLU A 212 -9.76 -22.21 15.72
N ARG A 213 -9.59 -21.30 16.70
CA ARG A 213 -10.01 -21.56 18.07
C ARG A 213 -11.53 -21.73 18.19
N ALA A 214 -12.32 -20.99 17.42
CA ALA A 214 -13.77 -21.10 17.42
C ALA A 214 -14.29 -22.46 16.92
N MET A 215 -13.47 -23.26 16.25
CA MET A 215 -13.83 -24.64 15.87
C MET A 215 -13.95 -25.57 17.08
N GLU A 216 -13.21 -25.28 18.15
CA GLU A 216 -13.20 -26.06 19.39
C GLU A 216 -14.02 -25.37 20.49
N ASP A 217 -13.81 -24.06 20.67
CA ASP A 217 -14.49 -23.26 21.67
C ASP A 217 -14.85 -21.87 21.10
N PHE A 218 -16.14 -21.70 20.80
CA PHE A 218 -16.69 -20.44 20.29
C PHE A 218 -16.43 -19.24 21.19
N LYS A 219 -16.44 -19.42 22.51
CA LYS A 219 -16.24 -18.33 23.46
C LYS A 219 -14.78 -17.87 23.44
N GLU A 220 -13.85 -18.81 23.40
CA GLU A 220 -12.44 -18.47 23.31
C GLU A 220 -12.08 -17.84 21.96
N GLY A 221 -12.58 -18.39 20.84
CA GLY A 221 -12.38 -17.78 19.51
C GLY A 221 -12.95 -16.36 19.42
N ALA A 222 -14.17 -16.13 19.94
CA ALA A 222 -14.75 -14.80 20.06
C ALA A 222 -13.91 -13.87 20.98
N GLY A 223 -13.35 -14.41 22.06
CA GLY A 223 -12.44 -13.69 22.96
C GLY A 223 -11.18 -13.19 22.26
N ILE A 224 -10.55 -14.03 21.43
CA ILE A 224 -9.36 -13.65 20.64
C ILE A 224 -9.70 -12.52 19.67
N LEU A 225 -10.79 -12.66 18.90
CA LEU A 225 -11.20 -11.65 17.93
C LEU A 225 -11.54 -10.32 18.62
N SER A 226 -12.39 -10.36 19.66
CA SER A 226 -12.80 -9.15 20.39
C SER A 226 -11.62 -8.44 21.04
N SER A 227 -10.65 -9.18 21.61
CA SER A 227 -9.43 -8.60 22.16
C SER A 227 -8.64 -7.82 21.11
N TYR A 228 -8.45 -8.38 19.90
CA TYR A 228 -7.76 -7.69 18.82
C TYR A 228 -8.51 -6.42 18.36
N MET A 229 -9.84 -6.50 18.21
CA MET A 229 -10.64 -5.34 17.81
C MET A 229 -10.63 -4.22 18.86
N LEU A 230 -10.59 -4.56 20.15
CA LEU A 230 -10.43 -3.57 21.22
C LEU A 230 -9.05 -2.89 21.17
N LYS A 231 -7.99 -3.65 20.86
CA LYS A 231 -6.66 -3.06 20.61
C LYS A 231 -6.69 -2.10 19.42
N MET A 232 -7.33 -2.49 18.31
CA MET A 232 -7.49 -1.58 17.16
C MET A 232 -8.17 -0.27 17.55
N LYS A 233 -9.25 -0.31 18.34
CA LYS A 233 -9.93 0.90 18.84
C LYS A 233 -9.02 1.76 19.73
N ALA A 234 -8.31 1.13 20.67
CA ALA A 234 -7.40 1.84 21.55
C ALA A 234 -6.27 2.52 20.76
N SER A 235 -5.70 1.83 19.76
CA SER A 235 -4.71 2.40 18.86
C SER A 235 -5.27 3.57 18.06
N ALA A 236 -6.49 3.47 17.56
CA ALA A 236 -7.14 4.56 16.83
C ALA A 236 -7.32 5.81 17.71
N GLU A 237 -7.72 5.64 18.97
CA GLU A 237 -7.87 6.75 19.90
C GLU A 237 -6.53 7.42 20.21
N MET A 238 -5.50 6.62 20.50
CA MET A 238 -4.14 7.10 20.73
C MET A 238 -3.61 7.93 19.54
N LEU A 239 -3.88 7.48 18.31
CA LEU A 239 -3.49 8.19 17.10
C LEU A 239 -4.31 9.44 16.87
N ARG A 240 -5.62 9.44 17.16
CA ARG A 240 -6.49 10.62 17.02
C ARG A 240 -6.14 11.76 17.97
N THR A 241 -5.56 11.43 19.13
CA THR A 241 -5.10 12.40 20.12
C THR A 241 -3.60 12.70 20.00
N ASN A 242 -2.93 12.24 18.93
CA ASN A 242 -1.50 12.47 18.75
C ASN A 242 -1.21 13.97 18.59
N PRO A 243 -0.11 14.50 19.17
CA PRO A 243 0.25 15.92 19.04
C PRO A 243 0.60 16.35 17.61
N ASN A 244 0.91 15.41 16.70
CA ASN A 244 1.09 15.72 15.28
C ASN A 244 -0.28 15.89 14.59
N GLU A 245 -0.91 17.06 14.78
CA GLU A 245 -2.24 17.37 14.25
C GLU A 245 -2.34 17.20 12.74
N LYS A 246 -1.25 17.44 11.99
CA LYS A 246 -1.22 17.29 10.54
C LYS A 246 -1.33 15.84 10.10
N PHE A 247 -0.62 14.93 10.77
CA PHE A 247 -0.80 13.50 10.55
C PHE A 247 -2.23 13.07 10.88
N VAL A 248 -2.78 13.53 12.00
CA VAL A 248 -4.15 13.19 12.41
C VAL A 248 -5.18 13.66 11.37
N GLU A 249 -5.02 14.88 10.86
CA GLU A 249 -5.87 15.44 9.80
C GLU A 249 -5.81 14.60 8.53
N GLU A 250 -4.60 14.28 8.07
CA GLU A 250 -4.36 13.53 6.83
C GLU A 250 -4.82 12.07 6.92
N ALA A 251 -4.57 11.39 8.04
CA ALA A 251 -4.94 9.98 8.25
C ALA A 251 -6.41 9.77 8.66
N ARG A 252 -7.16 10.86 8.90
CA ARG A 252 -8.53 10.82 9.44
C ARG A 252 -9.47 9.86 8.71
N PRO A 253 -9.58 9.85 7.36
CA PRO A 253 -10.51 8.95 6.67
C PRO A 253 -10.26 7.47 6.99
N TRP A 254 -8.97 7.08 7.03
CA TRP A 254 -8.54 5.74 7.38
C TRP A 254 -8.78 5.43 8.86
N LEU A 255 -8.46 6.34 9.77
CA LEU A 255 -8.73 6.17 11.20
C LEU A 255 -10.23 6.04 11.52
N GLU A 256 -11.10 6.73 10.79
CA GLU A 256 -12.56 6.62 10.93
C GLU A 256 -13.07 5.24 10.50
N GLU A 257 -12.67 4.77 9.32
CA GLU A 257 -13.08 3.46 8.82
C GLU A 257 -12.42 2.30 9.57
N TYR A 258 -11.19 2.49 10.07
CA TYR A 258 -10.51 1.54 10.96
C TYR A 258 -11.31 1.27 12.24
N VAL A 259 -11.88 2.32 12.85
CA VAL A 259 -12.78 2.14 14.01
C VAL A 259 -14.08 1.46 13.61
N LYS A 260 -14.69 1.82 12.47
CA LYS A 260 -15.91 1.14 12.01
C LYS A 260 -15.66 -0.34 11.72
N TRP A 261 -14.51 -0.70 11.16
CA TRP A 261 -14.10 -2.10 10.98
C TRP A 261 -13.91 -2.82 12.30
N SER A 262 -13.30 -2.17 13.30
CA SER A 262 -13.20 -2.75 14.64
C SER A 262 -14.58 -2.98 15.29
N ASP A 263 -15.55 -2.10 15.06
CA ASP A 263 -16.95 -2.29 15.49
C ASP A 263 -17.60 -3.50 14.82
N ILE A 264 -17.37 -3.67 13.51
CA ILE A 264 -17.82 -4.84 12.75
C ILE A 264 -17.21 -6.11 13.35
N GLY A 265 -15.90 -6.14 13.58
CA GLY A 265 -15.22 -7.29 14.17
C GLY A 265 -15.71 -7.63 15.58
N LEU A 266 -15.99 -6.63 16.42
CA LEU A 266 -16.60 -6.84 17.74
C LEU A 266 -17.99 -7.46 17.63
N HIS A 267 -18.79 -6.98 16.69
CA HIS A 267 -20.13 -7.51 16.46
C HIS A 267 -20.10 -8.94 15.87
N ILE A 268 -19.09 -9.26 15.04
CA ILE A 268 -18.81 -10.63 14.60
C ILE A 268 -18.50 -11.52 15.81
N ALA A 269 -17.57 -11.11 16.67
CA ALA A 269 -17.21 -11.85 17.88
C ALA A 269 -18.43 -12.11 18.79
N GLU A 270 -19.23 -11.08 19.06
CA GLU A 270 -20.48 -11.19 19.84
C GLU A 270 -21.45 -12.20 19.21
N THR A 271 -21.57 -12.20 17.88
CA THR A 271 -22.44 -13.12 17.14
C THR A 271 -21.95 -14.57 17.24
N VAL A 272 -20.64 -14.79 17.16
CA VAL A 272 -20.01 -16.12 17.33
C VAL A 272 -20.25 -16.66 18.73
N GLU A 273 -20.01 -15.86 19.77
CA GLU A 273 -20.24 -16.27 21.17
C GLU A 273 -21.71 -16.65 21.43
N LYS A 274 -22.66 -15.82 20.98
CA LYS A 274 -24.11 -16.10 21.08
C LYS A 274 -24.49 -17.39 20.35
N SER A 275 -23.88 -17.64 19.19
CA SER A 275 -24.11 -18.86 18.42
C SER A 275 -23.61 -20.10 19.15
N GLY A 276 -22.41 -20.03 19.73
CA GLY A 276 -21.86 -21.10 20.57
C GLY A 276 -22.74 -21.42 21.79
N ALA A 277 -23.19 -20.39 22.52
CA ALA A 277 -24.08 -20.54 23.68
C ALA A 277 -25.43 -21.20 23.32
N TYR A 278 -25.99 -20.85 22.16
CA TYR A 278 -27.21 -21.49 21.64
C TYR A 278 -26.98 -22.96 21.30
N LEU A 279 -25.86 -23.28 20.64
CA LEU A 279 -25.51 -24.65 20.28
C LEU A 279 -25.31 -25.53 21.53
N ALA A 280 -24.62 -25.02 22.55
CA ALA A 280 -24.42 -25.73 23.82
C ALA A 280 -25.74 -25.97 24.59
N SER A 281 -26.68 -25.01 24.54
CA SER A 281 -27.93 -25.07 25.29
C SER A 281 -29.10 -25.77 24.58
N THR A 282 -28.96 -26.11 23.29
CA THR A 282 -30.04 -26.67 22.46
C THR A 282 -29.75 -28.09 21.99
N PRO A 283 -30.52 -29.11 22.44
CA PRO A 283 -30.36 -30.50 22.03
C PRO A 283 -30.50 -30.68 20.52
N THR A 284 -29.69 -31.56 19.91
CA THR A 284 -29.65 -31.82 18.45
C THR A 284 -31.00 -32.16 17.83
N LYS A 285 -31.91 -32.83 18.57
CA LYS A 285 -33.27 -33.16 18.09
C LYS A 285 -34.20 -31.94 17.99
N ALA A 286 -34.01 -30.91 18.82
CA ALA A 286 -34.84 -29.69 18.84
C ALA A 286 -34.44 -28.66 17.77
N ARG A 287 -33.27 -28.84 17.12
CA ARG A 287 -32.79 -27.99 16.03
C ARG A 287 -33.55 -28.20 14.70
N ARG A 288 -34.34 -29.27 14.59
CA ARG A 288 -35.14 -29.64 13.38
C ARG A 288 -36.58 -29.14 13.40
N THR A 289 -37.08 -28.68 14.54
CA THR A 289 -38.43 -28.12 14.70
C THR A 289 -38.34 -26.60 14.68
N GLY A 290 -39.16 -25.94 13.85
CA GLY A 290 -39.09 -24.49 13.58
C GLY A 290 -39.13 -23.55 14.79
N PHE A 291 -38.80 -22.28 14.52
CA PHE A 291 -38.72 -21.09 15.39
C PHE A 291 -38.65 -21.31 16.91
N SER A 292 -37.47 -21.11 17.49
CA SER A 292 -37.24 -21.11 18.94
C SER A 292 -37.00 -19.70 19.45
N PHE A 293 -37.60 -19.31 20.58
CA PHE A 293 -37.30 -18.03 21.26
C PHE A 293 -35.80 -17.90 21.60
N ARG A 294 -35.07 -19.01 21.74
CA ARG A 294 -33.61 -19.02 21.98
C ARG A 294 -32.79 -18.58 20.76
N MET A 295 -33.37 -18.55 19.56
CA MET A 295 -32.73 -18.05 18.33
C MET A 295 -32.85 -16.53 18.15
N LEU A 296 -33.75 -15.86 18.89
CA LEU A 296 -33.99 -14.42 18.74
C LEU A 296 -32.70 -13.56 18.86
N PRO A 297 -31.78 -13.83 19.83
CA PRO A 297 -30.53 -13.08 19.91
C PRO A 297 -29.63 -13.23 18.68
N ILE A 298 -29.61 -14.43 18.08
CA ILE A 298 -28.81 -14.73 16.88
C ILE A 298 -29.41 -14.06 15.66
N VAL A 299 -30.74 -14.11 15.50
CA VAL A 299 -31.45 -13.45 14.40
C VAL A 299 -31.26 -11.92 14.45
N ALA A 300 -31.35 -11.34 15.65
CA ALA A 300 -31.10 -9.91 15.84
C ALA A 300 -29.62 -9.55 15.54
N ALA A 301 -28.68 -10.36 16.02
CA ALA A 301 -27.25 -10.18 15.76
C ALA A 301 -26.92 -10.27 14.27
N ARG A 302 -27.45 -11.27 13.56
CA ARG A 302 -27.34 -11.42 12.11
C ARG A 302 -27.91 -10.22 11.37
N SER A 303 -29.10 -9.75 11.75
CA SER A 303 -29.74 -8.60 11.10
C SER A 303 -28.92 -7.32 11.27
N ARG A 304 -28.32 -7.13 12.45
CA ARG A 304 -27.41 -6.00 12.70
C ARG A 304 -26.12 -6.13 11.90
N LEU A 305 -25.50 -7.31 11.86
CA LEU A 305 -24.29 -7.56 11.05
C LEU A 305 -24.58 -7.25 9.58
N SER A 306 -25.70 -7.73 9.03
CA SER A 306 -26.09 -7.46 7.65
C SER A 306 -26.16 -5.97 7.32
N ARG A 307 -26.66 -5.13 8.24
CA ARG A 307 -26.68 -3.67 8.04
C ARG A 307 -25.27 -3.09 8.04
N MET A 308 -24.46 -3.42 9.04
CA MET A 308 -23.08 -2.94 9.13
C MET A 308 -22.24 -3.34 7.91
N MET A 309 -22.41 -4.57 7.41
CA MET A 309 -21.75 -5.05 6.21
C MET A 309 -22.24 -4.36 4.93
N SER A 310 -23.52 -3.95 4.89
CA SER A 310 -24.07 -3.16 3.78
C SER A 310 -23.51 -1.73 3.79
N ASP A 311 -23.38 -1.13 4.97
CA ASP A 311 -22.78 0.19 5.14
C ASP A 311 -21.28 0.18 4.76
N ALA A 312 -20.57 -0.92 5.06
CA ALA A 312 -19.16 -1.10 4.71
C ALA A 312 -18.89 -1.08 3.19
N VAL A 313 -19.89 -1.39 2.35
CA VAL A 313 -19.76 -1.26 0.88
C VAL A 313 -19.46 0.18 0.45
N ASN A 314 -19.86 1.16 1.25
CA ASN A 314 -19.67 2.57 0.95
C ASN A 314 -18.34 3.14 1.45
N PHE A 315 -17.53 2.33 2.14
CA PHE A 315 -16.22 2.75 2.64
C PHE A 315 -15.32 3.17 1.47
N LYS A 316 -14.52 4.20 1.72
CA LYS A 316 -13.68 4.85 0.71
C LYS A 316 -12.22 4.45 0.82
N THR A 317 -11.82 3.89 1.96
CA THR A 317 -10.47 3.42 2.19
C THR A 317 -10.37 1.90 2.07
N ARG A 318 -9.13 1.43 1.97
CA ARG A 318 -8.72 0.02 1.95
C ARG A 318 -8.12 -0.41 3.29
N VAL A 319 -8.34 0.36 4.34
CA VAL A 319 -7.91 -0.02 5.69
C VAL A 319 -8.60 -1.34 6.08
N CYS A 320 -7.84 -2.23 6.71
CA CYS A 320 -8.19 -3.62 7.04
C CYS A 320 -8.33 -4.57 5.83
N GLY A 321 -8.06 -4.10 4.60
CA GLY A 321 -8.25 -4.89 3.38
C GLY A 321 -9.64 -5.52 3.30
N ASP A 322 -9.70 -6.77 2.87
CA ASP A 322 -10.95 -7.55 2.82
C ASP A 322 -11.08 -8.54 3.99
N VAL A 323 -10.13 -8.56 4.94
CA VAL A 323 -10.09 -9.57 6.02
C VAL A 323 -11.41 -9.67 6.80
N LEU A 324 -11.88 -8.55 7.36
CA LEU A 324 -13.10 -8.51 8.17
C LEU A 324 -14.36 -8.58 7.31
N LEU A 325 -14.28 -8.09 6.07
CA LEU A 325 -15.36 -8.22 5.09
C LEU A 325 -15.63 -9.69 4.78
N GLN A 326 -14.57 -10.46 4.52
CA GLN A 326 -14.65 -11.88 4.20
C GLN A 326 -15.15 -12.68 5.41
N LEU A 327 -14.59 -12.44 6.60
CA LEU A 327 -15.04 -13.07 7.84
C LEU A 327 -16.54 -12.83 8.11
N GLY A 328 -17.00 -11.58 7.94
CA GLY A 328 -18.40 -11.23 8.12
C GLY A 328 -19.32 -11.91 7.11
N ARG A 329 -18.90 -12.03 5.85
CA ARG A 329 -19.63 -12.76 4.80
C ARG A 329 -19.71 -14.26 5.08
N ASP A 330 -18.62 -14.86 5.58
CA ASP A 330 -18.56 -16.28 5.93
C ASP A 330 -19.50 -16.60 7.08
N LEU A 331 -19.46 -15.79 8.15
CA LEU A 331 -20.38 -15.94 9.27
C LEU A 331 -21.84 -15.76 8.83
N MET A 332 -22.14 -14.76 8.00
CA MET A 332 -23.49 -14.54 7.48
C MET A 332 -24.02 -15.73 6.67
N ARG A 333 -23.15 -16.44 5.92
CA ARG A 333 -23.51 -17.67 5.19
C ARG A 333 -23.79 -18.84 6.13
N GLN A 334 -23.03 -18.97 7.21
CA GLN A 334 -23.24 -20.04 8.20
C GLN A 334 -24.52 -19.83 9.05
N LEU A 335 -25.01 -18.60 9.17
CA LEU A 335 -26.23 -18.26 9.91
C LEU A 335 -27.52 -18.30 9.06
N GLN A 336 -27.46 -18.80 7.82
CA GLN A 336 -28.63 -19.02 6.94
C GLN A 336 -29.33 -20.34 7.25
#